data_AF-A0A2N3CLR6-F1
#
_entry.id   AF-A0A2N3CLR6-F1
#
_cell.length_a   1.000
_cell.length_b   1.000
_cell.length_c   1.000
_cell.angle_alpha   90.00
_cell.angle_beta   90.00
_cell.angle_gamma   90.00
#
_symmetry.space_group_name_H-M   'P 1'
#
loop_
_entity.id
_entity.type
_entity.pdbx_description
1 polymer ?
#
loop_
_entity_poly.entity_id
_entity_poly.type
_entity_poly.pdbx_seq_one_letter_code
_entity_poly.pdbx_strand_id
1 'polypeptide(L)'
;MPHISRNQTCQTVITTFEVTPGTCQDLLDELTDAYSHFISRQPGFVAAGLHVNDAQTRIANYSQWQRREDFLAMLRLPEMREHNRRFAALCRSFEPVMYEVAAVFE
;
A
#
# COMPACT_ATOMS: atom_id res chain seq x y z
N MET A 1 -5.69 -7.77 11.30
CA MET A 1 -4.32 -7.23 11.37
C MET A 1 -3.43 -8.03 10.43
N PRO A 2 -2.46 -7.41 9.75
CA PRO A 2 -1.48 -8.14 8.95
C PRO A 2 -0.64 -9.05 9.85
N HIS A 3 -0.35 -10.26 9.39
CA HIS A 3 0.50 -11.24 10.06
C HIS A 3 1.60 -11.68 9.09
N ILE A 4 2.87 -11.61 9.52
CA ILE A 4 4.02 -11.90 8.67
C ILE A 4 4.53 -13.30 9.01
N SER A 5 4.58 -14.19 8.03
CA SER A 5 5.10 -15.56 8.21
C SER A 5 5.80 -16.03 6.94
N ARG A 6 6.83 -16.89 7.08
CA ARG A 6 7.47 -17.56 5.94
C ARG A 6 6.53 -18.54 5.23
N ASN A 7 5.55 -19.08 5.94
CA ASN A 7 4.59 -20.04 5.39
C ASN A 7 3.33 -19.35 4.84
N GLN A 8 3.32 -18.02 4.74
CA GLN A 8 2.18 -17.30 4.20
C GLN A 8 2.03 -17.61 2.70
N THR A 9 0.80 -17.85 2.27
CA THR A 9 0.47 -18.14 0.86
C THR A 9 -0.02 -16.91 0.10
N CYS A 10 -0.05 -15.74 0.75
CA CYS A 10 -0.48 -14.48 0.17
C CYS A 10 0.68 -13.72 -0.49
N GLN A 11 0.38 -12.90 -1.50
CA GLN A 11 1.29 -11.91 -2.05
C GLN A 11 1.46 -10.73 -1.08
N THR A 12 2.70 -10.41 -0.72
CA THR A 12 3.03 -9.16 -0.02
C THR A 12 3.37 -8.07 -1.04
N VAL A 13 2.82 -6.87 -0.88
CA VAL A 13 3.18 -5.68 -1.66
C VAL A 13 3.61 -4.59 -0.69
N ILE A 14 4.79 -4.03 -0.91
CA ILE A 14 5.25 -2.85 -0.18
C ILE A 14 5.33 -1.70 -1.16
N THR A 15 4.58 -0.63 -0.88
CA THR A 15 4.60 0.60 -1.66
C THR A 15 5.24 1.69 -0.83
N THR A 16 6.36 2.24 -1.31
CA THR A 16 7.02 3.37 -0.65
C THR A 16 6.70 4.65 -1.40
N PHE A 17 6.22 5.66 -0.68
CA PHE A 17 5.95 7.01 -1.18
C PHE A 17 7.00 7.98 -0.65
N GLU A 18 7.60 8.78 -1.53
CA GLU A 18 8.50 9.86 -1.15
C GLU A 18 7.72 11.17 -1.05
N VAL A 19 7.63 11.72 0.15
CA VAL A 19 6.82 12.92 0.47
C VAL A 19 7.68 14.03 1.06
N THR A 20 7.08 15.21 1.20
CA THR A 20 7.62 16.28 2.04
C THR A 20 6.87 16.30 3.36
N PRO A 21 7.44 16.87 4.45
CA PRO A 21 6.70 17.03 5.71
C PRO A 21 5.37 17.78 5.53
N GLY A 22 5.30 18.73 4.59
CA GLY A 22 4.09 19.50 4.31
C GLY A 22 2.99 18.73 3.58
N THR A 23 3.30 17.62 2.90
CA THR A 23 2.32 16.80 2.16
C THR A 23 2.12 15.41 2.76
N CYS A 24 2.86 15.07 3.82
CA CYS A 24 2.83 13.75 4.43
C CYS A 24 1.45 13.40 4.99
N GLN A 25 0.85 14.31 5.76
CA GLN A 25 -0.47 14.06 6.35
C GLN A 25 -1.55 13.97 5.28
N ASP A 26 -1.56 14.89 4.31
CA ASP A 26 -2.52 14.88 3.20
C ASP A 26 -2.47 13.56 2.42
N LEU A 27 -1.27 13.05 2.12
CA LEU A 27 -1.15 11.75 1.45
C LEU A 27 -1.60 10.59 2.34
N LEU A 28 -1.31 10.64 3.64
CA LEU A 28 -1.75 9.63 4.58
C LEU A 28 -3.28 9.56 4.66
N ASP A 29 -3.94 10.72 4.65
CA ASP A 29 -5.40 10.82 4.67
C ASP A 29 -6.01 10.28 3.37
N GLU A 30 -5.46 10.65 2.21
CA GLU A 30 -5.88 10.11 0.90
C GLU A 30 -5.68 8.58 0.80
N LEU A 31 -4.57 8.06 1.33
CA LEU A 31 -4.34 6.61 1.39
C LEU A 31 -5.35 5.93 2.31
N THR A 32 -5.62 6.52 3.48
CA THR A 32 -6.56 5.98 4.47
C THR A 32 -7.98 5.95 3.91
N ASP A 33 -8.40 7.01 3.21
CA ASP A 33 -9.69 7.07 2.52
C ASP A 33 -9.80 5.98 1.45
N ALA A 34 -8.79 5.88 0.57
CA ALA A 34 -8.74 4.85 -0.47
C ALA A 34 -8.84 3.44 0.11
N TYR A 35 -8.14 3.17 1.21
CA TYR A 35 -8.22 1.88 1.89
C TYR A 35 -9.60 1.63 2.52
N SER A 36 -10.18 2.61 3.19
CA SER A 36 -11.46 2.47 3.91
C SER A 36 -12.64 2.28 2.97
N HIS A 37 -12.60 2.91 1.80
CA HIS A 37 -13.74 2.96 0.89
C HIS A 37 -13.60 2.05 -0.33
N PHE A 38 -12.38 1.80 -0.80
CA PHE A 38 -12.15 1.14 -2.08
C PHE A 38 -11.22 -0.07 -1.99
N ILE A 39 -9.94 0.12 -1.64
CA ILE A 39 -8.89 -0.92 -1.78
C ILE A 39 -9.20 -2.14 -0.90
N SER A 40 -9.68 -1.93 0.32
CA SER A 40 -9.99 -3.05 1.24
C SER A 40 -11.17 -3.93 0.79
N ARG A 41 -11.97 -3.44 -0.16
CA ARG A 41 -13.16 -4.13 -0.69
C ARG A 41 -12.85 -4.91 -1.97
N GLN A 42 -11.62 -4.83 -2.46
CA GLN A 42 -11.24 -5.46 -3.71
C GLN A 42 -11.11 -6.98 -3.53
N PRO A 43 -11.45 -7.78 -4.55
CA PRO A 43 -11.21 -9.21 -4.52
C PRO A 43 -9.76 -9.51 -4.16
N GLY A 44 -9.56 -10.49 -3.28
CA GLY A 44 -8.24 -10.91 -2.86
C GLY A 44 -7.54 -10.00 -1.84
N PHE A 45 -8.08 -8.85 -1.46
CA PHE A 45 -7.49 -8.07 -0.35
C PHE A 45 -7.53 -8.86 0.96
N VAL A 46 -6.42 -8.86 1.72
CA VAL A 46 -6.32 -9.56 3.02
C VAL A 46 -6.17 -8.55 4.16
N ALA A 47 -5.13 -7.72 4.09
CA ALA A 47 -4.84 -6.73 5.13
C ALA A 47 -3.89 -5.65 4.57
N ALA A 48 -3.84 -4.49 5.23
CA ALA A 48 -2.81 -3.50 5.01
C ALA A 48 -2.41 -2.78 6.30
N GLY A 49 -1.21 -2.24 6.32
CA GLY A 49 -0.68 -1.34 7.34
C GLY A 49 0.04 -0.17 6.69
N LEU A 50 -0.27 1.05 7.13
CA LEU A 50 0.40 2.27 6.72
C LEU A 50 1.40 2.67 7.79
N HIS A 51 2.62 2.99 7.37
CA HIS A 51 3.71 3.43 8.24
C HIS A 51 4.20 4.77 7.75
N VAL A 52 4.49 5.67 8.69
CA VAL A 52 5.12 6.95 8.43
C VAL A 52 6.44 6.95 9.17
N ASN A 53 7.51 7.41 8.53
CA ASN A 53 8.78 7.59 9.24
C ASN A 53 8.74 8.82 10.15
N ASP A 54 9.59 8.85 11.18
CA ASP A 54 9.64 9.96 12.15
C ASP A 54 9.82 11.33 11.49
N ALA A 55 10.64 11.40 10.44
CA ALA A 55 10.91 12.63 9.69
C ALA A 55 9.77 13.08 8.76
N GLN A 56 8.68 12.30 8.61
CA GLN A 56 7.55 12.59 7.71
C GLN A 56 7.96 12.84 6.25
N THR A 57 8.94 12.08 5.78
CA THR A 57 9.45 12.15 4.40
C THR A 57 9.15 10.89 3.60
N ARG A 58 8.66 9.83 4.27
CA ARG A 58 8.31 8.56 3.65
C ARG A 58 7.06 7.96 4.28
N ILE A 59 6.18 7.46 3.42
CA ILE A 59 5.08 6.58 3.81
C ILE A 59 5.35 5.20 3.20
N ALA A 60 5.28 4.15 4.01
CA ALA A 60 5.37 2.77 3.55
C ALA A 60 4.04 2.06 3.79
N ASN A 61 3.40 1.63 2.71
CA ASN A 61 2.24 0.77 2.78
C ASN A 61 2.69 -0.69 2.66
N TYR A 62 2.38 -1.49 3.67
CA TYR A 62 2.51 -2.95 3.64
C TYR A 62 1.12 -3.53 3.40
N SER A 63 0.88 -4.19 2.27
CA SER A 63 -0.41 -4.85 1.98
C SER A 63 -0.23 -6.33 1.64
N GLN A 64 -1.25 -7.11 1.98
CA GLN A 64 -1.32 -8.55 1.74
C GLN A 64 -2.54 -8.83 0.86
N TRP A 65 -2.31 -9.65 -0.17
CA TRP A 65 -3.30 -10.05 -1.17
C TRP A 65 -3.28 -11.56 -1.33
N GLN A 66 -4.44 -12.19 -1.53
CA GLN A 66 -4.52 -13.65 -1.71
C GLN A 66 -3.65 -14.09 -2.89
N ARG A 67 -3.70 -13.36 -4.01
CA ARG A 67 -2.89 -13.65 -5.18
C ARG A 67 -2.29 -12.37 -5.78
N ARG A 68 -1.18 -12.53 -6.49
CA ARG A 68 -0.56 -11.45 -7.28
C ARG A 68 -1.53 -10.84 -8.30
N GLU A 69 -2.34 -11.68 -8.94
CA GLU A 69 -3.29 -11.27 -9.97
C GLU A 69 -4.35 -10.31 -9.43
N ASP A 70 -4.77 -10.49 -8.18
CA ASP A 70 -5.80 -9.67 -7.53
C ASP A 70 -5.32 -8.21 -7.38
N PHE A 71 -4.08 -8.01 -6.92
CA PHE A 71 -3.47 -6.69 -6.84
C PHE A 71 -3.30 -6.05 -8.23
N LEU A 72 -2.83 -6.80 -9.22
CA LEU A 72 -2.66 -6.30 -10.59
C LEU A 72 -3.99 -5.93 -11.24
N ALA A 73 -5.05 -6.69 -10.96
CA ALA A 73 -6.39 -6.40 -11.44
C ALA A 73 -6.92 -5.10 -10.80
N MET A 74 -6.73 -4.92 -9.49
CA MET A 74 -7.09 -3.71 -8.76
C MET A 74 -6.44 -2.46 -9.37
N LEU A 75 -5.15 -2.52 -9.72
CA LEU A 75 -4.44 -1.40 -10.38
C LEU A 75 -5.04 -0.97 -11.73
N ARG A 76 -5.79 -1.86 -12.40
CA ARG A 76 -6.44 -1.57 -13.70
C ARG A 76 -7.82 -0.95 -13.56
N LEU A 77 -8.38 -0.86 -12.34
CA LEU A 77 -9.69 -0.29 -12.13
C LEU A 77 -9.68 1.24 -12.34
N PRO A 78 -10.73 1.83 -12.94
CA PRO A 78 -10.80 3.28 -13.16
C PRO A 78 -10.64 4.10 -11.88
N GLU A 79 -11.28 3.67 -10.80
CA GLU A 79 -11.23 4.34 -9.49
C GLU A 79 -9.80 4.32 -8.92
N MET A 80 -9.07 3.20 -9.04
CA MET A 80 -7.67 3.15 -8.62
C MET A 80 -6.78 4.12 -9.42
N ARG A 81 -7.04 4.29 -10.72
CA ARG A 81 -6.31 5.29 -11.51
C ARG A 81 -6.58 6.71 -11.04
N GLU A 82 -7.77 6.98 -10.52
CA GLU A 82 -8.11 8.28 -9.95
C GLU A 82 -7.39 8.53 -8.63
N HIS A 83 -7.41 7.55 -7.71
CA HIS A 83 -6.62 7.58 -6.48
C HIS A 83 -5.12 7.77 -6.77
N ASN A 84 -4.57 7.03 -7.74
CA ASN A 84 -3.16 7.17 -8.13
C ASN A 84 -2.80 8.58 -8.62
N ARG A 85 -3.71 9.29 -9.28
CA ARG A 85 -3.47 10.69 -9.69
C ARG A 85 -3.43 11.62 -8.48
N ARG A 86 -4.31 11.42 -7.49
CA ARG A 86 -4.28 12.18 -6.23
C ARG A 86 -3.00 11.91 -5.45
N PHE A 87 -2.59 10.65 -5.34
CA PHE A 87 -1.34 10.27 -4.69
C PHE A 87 -0.14 10.93 -5.38
N ALA A 88 -0.08 10.86 -6.71
CA ALA A 88 0.99 11.46 -7.51
C ALA A 88 1.08 13.00 -7.38
N ALA A 89 0.00 13.68 -6.98
CA ALA A 89 0.03 15.11 -6.71
C ALA A 89 0.66 15.46 -5.34
N LEU A 90 0.69 14.49 -4.41
CA LEU A 90 1.11 14.69 -3.02
C LEU A 90 2.48 14.08 -2.69
N CYS A 91 3.04 13.26 -3.58
CA CYS A 91 4.36 12.66 -3.44
C CYS A 91 5.23 12.95 -4.67
N ARG A 92 6.54 12.87 -4.49
CA ARG A 92 7.52 12.93 -5.58
C ARG A 92 7.45 11.70 -6.47
N SER A 93 7.26 10.55 -5.84
CA SER A 93 7.23 9.24 -6.48
C SER A 93 6.62 8.22 -5.54
N PHE A 94 6.12 7.14 -6.11
CA PHE A 94 5.79 5.94 -5.36
C PHE A 94 5.98 4.71 -6.24
N GLU A 95 6.40 3.61 -5.61
CA GLU A 95 6.68 2.36 -6.30
C GLU A 95 6.05 1.19 -5.55
N PRO A 96 5.02 0.53 -6.11
CA PRO A 96 4.48 -0.69 -5.56
C PRO A 96 5.33 -1.89 -5.99
N VAL A 97 6.00 -2.53 -5.03
CA VAL A 97 6.88 -3.68 -5.29
C VAL A 97 6.33 -4.93 -4.60
N MET A 98 6.40 -6.06 -5.31
CA MET A 98 5.96 -7.36 -4.81
C MET A 98 7.10 -8.10 -4.13
N TYR A 99 6.83 -8.62 -2.94
CA TYR A 99 7.81 -9.29 -2.09
C TYR A 99 7.33 -10.67 -1.67
N GLU A 100 8.31 -11.53 -1.37
CA GLU A 100 8.14 -12.76 -0.62
C GLU A 100 8.87 -12.63 0.72
N VAL A 101 8.32 -13.26 1.77
CA VAL A 101 8.95 -13.25 3.09
C VAL A 101 10.09 -14.27 3.10
N ALA A 102 11.32 -13.78 2.98
CA ALA A 102 12.52 -14.63 2.98
C ALA A 102 12.84 -15.19 4.38
N ALA A 103 12.66 -14.39 5.44
CA ALA A 103 12.94 -14.74 6.83
C ALA A 103 12.00 -14.01 7.80
N VAL A 104 11.76 -14.61 8.97
CA VAL A 104 11.09 -13.99 10.12
C VAL A 104 11.88 -14.34 11.39
N PHE A 105 11.85 -13.45 12.37
CA PHE A 105 12.54 -13.61 13.66
C PHE A 105 11.54 -13.27 14.77
N GLU A 106 11.66 -13.93 15.91
CA GLU A 106 10.83 -13.74 17.12
C GLU A 106 11.64 -13.08 18.25
#